data_AF-A0A537KLY3-F1
#
_entry.id   AF-A0A537KLY3-F1
#
_cell.length_a   1.000
_cell.length_b   1.000
_cell.length_c   1.000
_cell.angle_alpha   90.00
_cell.angle_beta   90.00
_cell.angle_gamma   90.00
#
_symmetry.space_group_name_H-M   'P 1'
#
loop_
_entity.id
_entity.type
_entity.pdbx_description
1 polymer ?
#
loop_
_entity_poly.entity_id
_entity_poly.type
_entity_poly.pdbx_seq_one_letter_code
_entity_poly.pdbx_strand_id
1 'polypeptide(L)'
;MKKLFRSGTVVMVIAVIFFGCVSSKTVAQGPVAISVSYQDFYDDLAPFGTWIDYPAYGHVWHPAMDGNFRPYLTNGYWDYSTEGWMWMSNYSWGWAPFHYGRWIYDDLYGWLWIPGYEWSPAWVTWGTFDDFYAWAPLMPEVNVGIQFGYWRPAALYWNVCGRGHIYDRDIFNVVEKRDVVMNDINRINIIDNFSTTRLHNQYYSKGPDINEVERFTSRRIQPASIREINNSAVARREENETQVYRPTVTNPQPREFRRIDNNNVGPVT
;
A
#
# COMPACT_ATOMS: atom_id res chain seq x y z
N MET A 1 -39.16 -44.71 86.48
CA MET A 1 -40.06 -43.55 86.69
C MET A 1 -39.80 -42.53 85.59
N LYS A 2 -40.87 -42.18 84.86
CA LYS A 2 -41.11 -41.07 83.91
C LYS A 2 -39.93 -40.10 83.63
N LYS A 3 -39.61 -39.86 82.36
CA LYS A 3 -40.05 -38.66 81.58
C LYS A 3 -39.48 -38.63 80.15
N LEU A 4 -40.38 -38.25 79.23
CA LEU A 4 -40.18 -37.87 77.83
C LEU A 4 -39.32 -36.60 77.69
N PHE A 5 -38.58 -36.46 76.57
CA PHE A 5 -38.36 -35.20 75.79
C PHE A 5 -37.85 -35.60 74.39
N ARG A 6 -38.67 -35.55 73.33
CA ARG A 6 -38.95 -34.44 72.38
C ARG A 6 -37.81 -34.11 71.38
N SER A 7 -38.03 -34.60 70.15
CA SER A 7 -37.80 -34.03 68.80
C SER A 7 -36.94 -32.78 68.60
N GLY A 8 -36.07 -32.84 67.60
CA GLY A 8 -35.41 -31.68 66.99
C GLY A 8 -34.67 -32.07 65.70
N THR A 9 -35.40 -32.32 64.61
CA THR A 9 -34.83 -32.50 63.27
C THR A 9 -34.22 -31.19 62.80
N VAL A 10 -32.90 -31.18 62.57
CA VAL A 10 -32.18 -30.06 61.95
C VAL A 10 -32.37 -30.14 60.43
N VAL A 11 -33.10 -29.18 59.85
CA VAL A 11 -33.19 -29.00 58.39
C VAL A 11 -32.07 -28.07 57.96
N MET A 12 -31.10 -28.61 57.21
CA MET A 12 -29.99 -27.87 56.62
C MET A 12 -30.45 -27.29 55.26
N VAL A 13 -30.62 -25.97 55.17
CA VAL A 13 -30.94 -25.27 53.92
C VAL A 13 -29.65 -25.06 53.13
N ILE A 14 -29.49 -25.78 52.03
CA ILE A 14 -28.41 -25.57 51.06
C ILE A 14 -28.83 -24.43 50.14
N ALA A 15 -28.18 -23.26 50.25
CA ALA A 15 -28.33 -22.16 49.32
C ALA A 15 -27.50 -22.43 48.06
N VAL A 16 -28.16 -22.72 46.94
CA VAL A 16 -27.53 -22.86 45.62
C VAL A 16 -27.33 -21.46 45.04
N ILE A 17 -26.09 -20.97 45.05
CA ILE A 17 -25.71 -19.72 44.38
C ILE A 17 -25.52 -20.02 42.89
N PHE A 18 -26.49 -19.62 42.06
CA PHE A 18 -26.32 -19.59 40.61
C PHE A 18 -25.34 -18.47 40.24
N PHE A 19 -24.10 -18.83 39.91
CA PHE A 19 -23.17 -17.93 39.23
C PHE A 19 -23.63 -17.77 37.77
N GLY A 20 -24.37 -16.70 37.49
CA GLY A 20 -24.68 -16.28 36.13
C GLY A 20 -23.41 -15.80 35.44
N CYS A 21 -22.99 -16.51 34.40
CA CYS A 21 -21.88 -16.09 33.55
C CYS A 21 -22.35 -14.88 32.71
N VAL A 22 -21.99 -13.67 33.11
CA VAL A 22 -22.23 -12.47 32.32
C VAL A 22 -21.23 -12.47 31.17
N SER A 23 -21.66 -12.98 30.01
CA SER A 23 -20.93 -12.78 28.75
C SER A 23 -20.89 -11.30 28.45
N SER A 24 -19.76 -10.66 28.76
CA SER A 24 -19.48 -9.30 28.31
C SER A 24 -19.38 -9.36 26.79
N LYS A 25 -20.37 -8.77 26.10
CA LYS A 25 -20.23 -8.49 24.67
C LYS A 25 -19.11 -7.46 24.53
N THR A 26 -17.94 -7.89 24.09
CA THR A 26 -16.92 -6.99 23.58
C THR A 26 -17.55 -6.26 22.41
N VAL A 27 -17.88 -4.98 22.58
CA VAL A 27 -18.20 -4.11 21.46
C VAL A 27 -16.90 -3.98 20.68
N ALA A 28 -16.83 -4.59 19.49
CA ALA A 28 -15.77 -4.30 18.55
C ALA A 28 -15.81 -2.79 18.29
N GLN A 29 -14.77 -2.06 18.69
CA GLN A 29 -14.60 -0.68 18.27
C GLN A 29 -14.61 -0.68 16.74
N GLY A 30 -15.58 0.01 16.14
CA GLY A 30 -15.60 0.24 14.71
C GLY A 30 -14.29 0.93 14.27
N PRO A 31 -13.92 0.83 12.99
CA PRO A 31 -12.68 1.44 12.50
C PRO A 31 -12.64 2.92 12.90
N VAL A 32 -11.55 3.34 13.53
CA VAL A 32 -11.31 4.74 13.86
C VAL A 32 -11.18 5.49 12.53
N ALA A 33 -12.18 6.28 12.18
CA ALA A 33 -12.12 7.13 10.99
C ALA A 33 -11.15 8.27 11.27
N ILE A 34 -9.89 8.09 10.90
CA ILE A 34 -8.84 9.11 11.02
C ILE A 34 -8.83 9.88 9.72
N SER A 35 -8.79 11.21 9.84
CA SER A 35 -8.61 12.09 8.71
C SER A 35 -7.35 12.90 8.82
N VAL A 36 -6.75 13.17 7.68
CA VAL A 36 -5.64 14.10 7.50
C VAL A 36 -6.01 15.10 6.42
N SER A 37 -5.26 16.17 6.30
CA SER A 37 -5.38 17.22 5.30
C SER A 37 -4.16 17.23 4.40
N TYR A 38 -4.19 18.06 3.34
CA TYR A 38 -2.98 18.37 2.59
C TYR A 38 -1.86 18.94 3.48
N GLN A 39 -2.20 19.73 4.50
CA GLN A 39 -1.20 20.32 5.39
C GLN A 39 -0.45 19.24 6.17
N ASP A 40 -1.14 18.17 6.59
CA ASP A 40 -0.50 17.05 7.27
C ASP A 40 0.50 16.33 6.36
N PHE A 41 0.21 16.19 5.05
CA PHE A 41 1.22 15.69 4.11
C PHE A 41 2.43 16.63 4.04
N TYR A 42 2.18 17.94 3.97
CA TYR A 42 3.26 18.93 3.91
C TYR A 42 4.16 18.83 5.15
N ASP A 43 3.56 18.86 6.34
CA ASP A 43 4.25 18.89 7.63
C ASP A 43 4.98 17.56 7.90
N ASP A 44 4.37 16.41 7.62
CA ASP A 44 4.98 15.09 7.85
C ASP A 44 6.15 14.80 6.89
N LEU A 45 6.12 15.36 5.67
CA LEU A 45 7.15 15.12 4.64
C LEU A 45 8.25 16.19 4.61
N ALA A 46 8.00 17.40 5.13
CA ALA A 46 8.96 18.50 5.14
C ALA A 46 10.32 18.15 5.80
N PRO A 47 10.39 17.33 6.87
CA PRO A 47 11.67 16.93 7.46
C PRO A 47 12.51 15.98 6.60
N PHE A 48 11.93 15.37 5.55
CA PHE A 48 12.54 14.28 4.78
C PHE A 48 12.80 14.63 3.32
N GLY A 49 12.52 15.87 2.92
CA GLY A 49 12.62 16.31 1.53
C GLY A 49 12.31 17.79 1.37
N THR A 50 12.12 18.22 0.14
CA THR A 50 11.82 19.61 -0.20
C THR A 50 10.56 19.67 -1.04
N TRP A 51 9.64 20.56 -0.66
CA TRP A 51 8.47 20.90 -1.47
C TRP A 51 8.87 21.92 -2.55
N ILE A 52 8.46 21.66 -3.79
CA ILE A 52 8.83 22.42 -4.98
C ILE A 52 7.55 22.86 -5.71
N ASP A 53 7.49 24.12 -6.10
CA ASP A 53 6.46 24.63 -7.00
C ASP A 53 6.79 24.19 -8.43
N TYR A 54 6.09 23.18 -8.91
CA TYR A 54 6.34 22.55 -10.19
C TYR A 54 5.31 23.02 -11.25
N PRO A 55 5.74 23.59 -12.39
CA PRO A 55 4.84 24.28 -13.33
C PRO A 55 3.64 23.47 -13.86
N ALA A 56 3.72 22.14 -13.89
CA ALA A 56 2.66 21.27 -14.40
C ALA A 56 1.77 20.65 -13.31
N TYR A 57 2.25 20.58 -12.06
CA TYR A 57 1.65 19.76 -11.01
C TYR A 57 1.45 20.50 -9.68
N GLY A 58 1.80 21.79 -9.61
CA GLY A 58 1.76 22.55 -8.36
C GLY A 58 2.83 22.06 -7.40
N HIS A 59 2.50 21.94 -6.12
CA HIS A 59 3.44 21.51 -5.09
C HIS A 59 3.75 20.01 -5.19
N VAL A 60 5.00 19.70 -5.53
CA VAL A 60 5.55 18.34 -5.56
C VAL A 60 6.61 18.19 -4.48
N TRP A 61 6.84 16.98 -4.00
CA TRP A 61 7.83 16.70 -2.98
C TRP A 61 9.02 15.93 -3.56
N HIS A 62 10.22 16.48 -3.38
CA HIS A 62 11.48 15.85 -3.72
C HIS A 62 12.10 15.24 -2.44
N PRO A 63 12.20 13.91 -2.31
CA PRO A 63 12.83 13.27 -1.16
C PRO A 63 14.32 13.63 -1.08
N ALA A 64 14.82 13.90 0.13
CA ALA A 64 16.24 14.14 0.38
C ALA A 64 17.02 12.81 0.42
N MET A 65 17.07 12.11 -0.70
CA MET A 65 17.71 10.80 -0.85
C MET A 65 18.88 10.87 -1.84
N ASP A 66 19.72 9.83 -1.82
CA ASP A 66 20.78 9.70 -2.81
C ASP A 66 20.23 9.36 -4.21
N GLY A 67 21.11 9.40 -5.22
CA GLY A 67 20.73 9.14 -6.62
C GLY A 67 20.26 7.70 -6.90
N ASN A 68 20.36 6.78 -5.94
CA ASN A 68 19.90 5.40 -6.11
C ASN A 68 18.44 5.22 -5.66
N PHE A 69 17.83 6.23 -5.03
CA PHE A 69 16.43 6.17 -4.65
C PHE A 69 15.53 5.85 -5.83
N ARG A 70 14.66 4.86 -5.68
CA ARG A 70 13.64 4.51 -6.66
C ARG A 70 12.34 4.16 -5.94
N PRO A 71 11.22 4.79 -6.30
CA PRO A 71 9.95 4.48 -5.69
C PRO A 71 9.54 3.04 -5.97
N TYR A 72 8.96 2.38 -4.96
CA TYR A 72 8.59 0.98 -5.00
C TYR A 72 9.77 0.01 -5.23
N LEU A 73 11.00 0.40 -4.86
CA LEU A 73 12.16 -0.48 -4.91
C LEU A 73 13.10 -0.30 -3.70
N THR A 74 13.51 0.94 -3.43
CA THR A 74 14.51 1.19 -2.38
C THR A 74 13.88 1.12 -0.99
N ASN A 75 14.59 0.47 -0.06
CA ASN A 75 14.24 0.38 1.37
C ASN A 75 12.78 -0.06 1.62
N GLY A 76 12.39 -1.16 0.98
CA GLY A 76 11.09 -1.78 1.17
C GLY A 76 11.01 -3.08 0.41
N TYR A 77 9.83 -3.68 0.38
CA TYR A 77 9.58 -4.94 -0.32
C TYR A 77 8.10 -5.07 -0.67
N TRP A 78 7.78 -6.02 -1.54
CA TRP A 78 6.42 -6.38 -1.86
C TRP A 78 5.85 -7.42 -0.87
N ASP A 79 4.62 -7.21 -0.42
CA ASP A 79 3.87 -8.17 0.38
C ASP A 79 2.46 -8.35 -0.22
N TYR A 80 1.87 -9.53 -0.06
CA TYR A 80 0.56 -9.81 -0.65
C TYR A 80 -0.55 -9.63 0.39
N SER A 81 -1.46 -8.71 0.12
CA SER A 81 -2.61 -8.39 0.96
C SER A 81 -3.93 -8.84 0.34
N THR A 82 -5.03 -8.74 1.08
CA THR A 82 -6.39 -8.93 0.56
C THR A 82 -6.76 -7.91 -0.51
N GLU A 83 -6.06 -6.77 -0.57
CA GLU A 83 -6.20 -5.75 -1.62
C GLU A 83 -5.16 -5.92 -2.75
N GLY A 84 -4.40 -7.02 -2.79
CA GLY A 84 -3.36 -7.29 -3.81
C GLY A 84 -1.95 -6.99 -3.34
N TRP A 85 -1.01 -6.88 -4.28
CA TRP A 85 0.39 -6.56 -3.99
C TRP A 85 0.54 -5.16 -3.39
N MET A 86 1.03 -5.11 -2.15
CA MET A 86 1.22 -3.88 -1.38
C MET A 86 2.71 -3.60 -1.19
N TRP A 87 3.10 -2.34 -1.38
CA TRP A 87 4.46 -1.93 -1.08
C TRP A 87 4.64 -1.72 0.42
N MET A 88 5.57 -2.43 1.02
CA MET A 88 5.97 -2.31 2.42
C MET A 88 7.21 -1.45 2.50
N SER A 89 7.03 -0.13 2.57
CA SER A 89 8.12 0.83 2.75
C SER A 89 8.67 0.77 4.16
N ASN A 90 10.00 0.75 4.33
CA ASN A 90 10.66 0.92 5.63
C ASN A 90 10.98 2.38 5.95
N TYR A 91 10.68 3.33 5.05
CA TYR A 91 10.82 4.76 5.35
C TYR A 91 9.71 5.23 6.30
N SER A 92 10.06 5.99 7.32
CA SER A 92 9.10 6.57 8.28
C SER A 92 8.06 7.49 7.62
N TRP A 93 8.44 8.16 6.53
CA TRP A 93 7.57 9.00 5.73
C TRP A 93 6.76 8.22 4.67
N GLY A 94 7.02 6.92 4.50
CA GLY A 94 6.53 6.11 3.38
C GLY A 94 5.00 5.87 3.37
N TRP A 95 4.32 6.13 4.48
CA TRP A 95 2.86 5.96 4.59
C TRP A 95 2.10 6.79 3.55
N ALA A 96 2.60 8.00 3.24
CA ALA A 96 1.99 8.90 2.27
C ALA A 96 2.47 8.57 0.84
N PRO A 97 3.75 8.78 0.46
CA PRO A 97 4.14 8.80 -0.94
C PRO A 97 4.01 7.47 -1.71
N PHE A 98 3.95 6.34 -1.01
CA PHE A 98 3.79 5.03 -1.65
C PHE A 98 2.32 4.60 -1.82
N HIS A 99 1.41 5.16 -1.03
CA HIS A 99 -0.01 4.76 -1.02
C HIS A 99 -0.97 5.86 -1.48
N TYR A 100 -0.50 7.11 -1.48
CA TYR A 100 -1.22 8.30 -1.91
C TYR A 100 -0.40 8.97 -3.01
N GLY A 101 -1.04 9.42 -4.09
CA GLY A 101 -0.34 10.19 -5.13
C GLY A 101 0.36 9.38 -6.21
N ARG A 102 1.28 10.04 -6.92
CA ARG A 102 1.98 9.52 -8.11
C ARG A 102 3.43 9.97 -8.08
N TRP A 103 4.30 9.18 -8.70
CA TRP A 103 5.71 9.52 -8.87
C TRP A 103 5.99 9.89 -10.32
N ILE A 104 6.74 10.96 -10.53
CA ILE A 104 7.35 11.32 -11.82
C ILE A 104 8.87 11.40 -11.65
N TYR A 105 9.59 11.29 -12.75
CA TYR A 105 11.01 11.58 -12.83
C TYR A 105 11.22 12.84 -13.65
N ASP A 106 12.04 13.74 -13.14
CA ASP A 106 12.54 14.94 -13.80
C ASP A 106 14.07 14.85 -13.90
N ASP A 107 14.66 15.25 -15.02
CA ASP A 107 16.10 15.09 -15.24
C ASP A 107 16.96 15.99 -14.35
N LEU A 108 16.42 17.10 -13.86
CA LEU A 108 17.11 18.03 -12.98
C LEU A 108 16.95 17.64 -11.51
N TYR A 109 15.74 17.24 -11.11
CA TYR A 109 15.44 16.96 -9.70
C TYR A 109 15.47 15.46 -9.32
N GLY A 110 15.35 14.55 -10.29
CA GLY A 110 15.16 13.13 -10.03
C GLY A 110 13.69 12.79 -9.75
N TRP A 111 13.46 11.87 -8.81
CA TRP A 111 12.10 11.43 -8.47
C TRP A 111 11.34 12.49 -7.69
N LEU A 112 10.18 12.90 -8.20
CA LEU A 112 9.27 13.84 -7.55
C LEU A 112 7.94 13.14 -7.26
N TRP A 113 7.42 13.35 -6.06
CA TRP A 113 6.12 12.86 -5.66
C TRP A 113 5.06 13.95 -5.80
N ILE A 114 3.96 13.59 -6.44
CA ILE A 114 2.78 14.44 -6.62
C ILE A 114 1.69 13.95 -5.66
N PRO A 115 1.21 14.79 -4.73
CA PRO A 115 0.15 14.42 -3.81
C PRO A 115 -1.09 13.87 -4.50
N GLY A 116 -1.65 12.82 -3.92
CA GLY A 116 -2.97 12.30 -4.27
C GLY A 116 -3.72 11.93 -3.00
N TYR A 117 -5.02 11.79 -3.10
CA TYR A 117 -5.89 11.80 -1.92
C TYR A 117 -6.69 10.50 -1.77
N GLU A 118 -6.39 9.52 -2.62
CA GLU A 118 -6.97 8.19 -2.59
C GLU A 118 -5.89 7.18 -2.23
N TRP A 119 -6.17 6.31 -1.26
CA TRP A 119 -5.27 5.24 -0.86
C TRP A 119 -5.39 4.02 -1.79
N SER A 120 -4.24 3.44 -2.14
CA SER A 120 -4.12 2.13 -2.79
C SER A 120 -2.93 1.34 -2.19
N PRO A 121 -2.92 -0.01 -2.26
CA PRO A 121 -1.77 -0.80 -1.83
C PRO A 121 -0.46 -0.39 -2.51
N ALA A 122 -0.54 0.01 -3.78
CA ALA A 122 0.51 0.72 -4.50
C ALA A 122 -0.06 1.32 -5.79
N TRP A 123 0.43 2.51 -6.17
CA TRP A 123 0.09 3.14 -7.45
C TRP A 123 1.10 2.78 -8.53
N VAL A 124 1.12 1.50 -8.92
CA VAL A 124 2.03 0.95 -9.92
C VAL A 124 1.27 0.28 -11.07
N THR A 125 1.92 0.19 -12.23
CA THR A 125 1.58 -0.79 -13.26
C THR A 125 2.50 -1.99 -13.12
N TRP A 126 1.97 -3.17 -13.44
CA TRP A 126 2.69 -4.43 -13.44
C TRP A 126 2.80 -4.96 -14.86
N GLY A 127 3.90 -5.63 -15.14
CA GLY A 127 4.12 -6.33 -16.38
C GLY A 127 4.92 -7.61 -16.18
N THR A 128 5.01 -8.39 -17.24
CA THR A 128 5.81 -9.61 -17.29
C THR A 128 6.35 -9.84 -18.69
N PHE A 129 7.51 -10.47 -18.76
CA PHE A 129 8.11 -10.99 -19.99
C PHE A 129 9.03 -12.13 -19.58
N ASP A 130 9.10 -13.18 -20.40
CA ASP A 130 9.84 -14.42 -20.08
C ASP A 130 9.64 -14.86 -18.61
N ASP A 131 10.74 -15.03 -17.87
CA ASP A 131 10.77 -15.41 -16.45
C ASP A 131 10.88 -14.20 -15.49
N PHE A 132 10.45 -13.02 -15.92
CA PHE A 132 10.53 -11.79 -15.14
C PHE A 132 9.17 -11.20 -14.79
N TYR A 133 9.10 -10.57 -13.61
CA TYR A 133 8.10 -9.56 -13.30
C TYR A 133 8.72 -8.18 -13.41
N ALA A 134 7.91 -7.23 -13.85
CA ALA A 134 8.26 -5.83 -13.96
C ALA A 134 7.21 -4.97 -13.28
N TRP A 135 7.62 -3.87 -12.66
CA TRP A 135 6.70 -2.88 -12.11
C TRP A 135 7.25 -1.47 -12.27
N ALA A 136 6.35 -0.51 -12.40
CA ALA A 136 6.68 0.90 -12.57
C ALA A 136 5.63 1.77 -11.87
N PRO A 137 6.01 2.91 -11.26
CA PRO A 137 5.03 3.87 -10.77
C PRO A 137 4.06 4.28 -11.88
N LEU A 138 2.77 4.41 -11.55
CA LEU A 138 1.83 5.09 -12.42
C LEU A 138 2.16 6.58 -12.44
N MET A 139 2.16 7.18 -13.62
CA MET A 139 2.24 8.62 -13.75
C MET A 139 0.88 9.28 -13.48
N PRO A 140 0.82 10.60 -13.23
CA PRO A 140 -0.42 11.34 -13.13
C PRO A 140 -1.35 11.12 -14.33
N GLU A 141 -2.66 11.28 -14.10
CA GLU A 141 -3.71 11.25 -15.14
C GLU A 141 -3.92 9.92 -15.88
N VAL A 142 -3.11 8.90 -15.65
CA VAL A 142 -3.37 7.54 -16.16
C VAL A 142 -4.53 6.91 -15.38
N ASN A 143 -5.70 6.83 -16.03
CA ASN A 143 -6.85 6.10 -15.50
C ASN A 143 -6.78 4.63 -15.93
N VAL A 144 -6.53 3.80 -14.93
CA VAL A 144 -6.30 2.35 -15.00
C VAL A 144 -7.51 1.59 -15.61
N GLY A 145 -8.71 2.21 -15.72
CA GLY A 145 -9.90 1.58 -16.31
C GLY A 145 -10.15 1.80 -17.81
N ILE A 146 -9.46 2.74 -18.47
CA ILE A 146 -9.74 3.11 -19.88
C ILE A 146 -8.45 3.10 -20.75
N GLN A 147 -7.25 3.12 -20.13
CA GLN A 147 -6.03 3.57 -20.82
C GLN A 147 -4.92 2.53 -21.00
N PHE A 148 -5.01 1.32 -20.43
CA PHE A 148 -3.90 0.35 -20.48
C PHE A 148 -3.66 -0.35 -21.82
N GLY A 149 -4.44 -0.03 -22.86
CA GLY A 149 -4.11 -0.49 -24.21
C GLY A 149 -2.93 0.27 -24.84
N TYR A 150 -2.62 1.49 -24.39
CA TYR A 150 -1.76 2.40 -25.17
C TYR A 150 -0.62 3.06 -24.39
N TRP A 151 -0.76 3.29 -23.08
CA TRP A 151 0.31 3.93 -22.31
C TRP A 151 1.31 2.90 -21.76
N ARG A 152 2.61 3.17 -21.96
CA ARG A 152 3.72 2.40 -21.39
C ARG A 152 4.70 3.34 -20.70
N PRO A 153 5.10 3.06 -19.44
CA PRO A 153 6.19 3.78 -18.79
C PRO A 153 7.48 3.70 -19.60
N ALA A 154 8.25 4.79 -19.60
CA ALA A 154 9.62 4.79 -20.14
C ALA A 154 10.51 3.82 -19.36
N ALA A 155 11.62 3.37 -19.97
CA ALA A 155 12.52 2.39 -19.36
C ALA A 155 13.10 2.85 -18.00
N LEU A 156 13.16 4.16 -17.74
CA LEU A 156 13.53 4.72 -16.44
C LEU A 156 12.60 4.38 -15.29
N TYR A 157 11.35 4.05 -15.57
CA TYR A 157 10.36 3.80 -14.53
C TYR A 157 10.31 2.32 -14.13
N TRP A 158 10.75 1.43 -15.02
CA TRP A 158 10.66 0.00 -14.78
C TRP A 158 11.72 -0.48 -13.79
N ASN A 159 11.24 -1.27 -12.84
CA ASN A 159 12.01 -2.20 -12.02
C ASN A 159 11.68 -3.61 -12.53
N VAL A 160 12.66 -4.51 -12.51
CA VAL A 160 12.51 -5.87 -13.04
C VAL A 160 13.20 -6.83 -12.10
N CYS A 161 12.58 -7.96 -11.77
CA CYS A 161 13.22 -9.07 -11.07
C CYS A 161 12.79 -10.40 -11.67
N GLY A 162 13.60 -11.45 -11.49
CA GLY A 162 13.15 -12.81 -11.78
C GLY A 162 11.90 -13.15 -10.98
N ARG A 163 10.98 -13.94 -11.56
CA ARG A 163 9.68 -14.26 -10.94
C ARG A 163 9.79 -14.87 -9.54
N GLY A 164 10.84 -15.67 -9.30
CA GLY A 164 11.10 -16.28 -7.99
C GLY A 164 11.51 -15.30 -6.88
N HIS A 165 11.88 -14.06 -7.23
CA HIS A 165 12.38 -13.05 -6.30
C HIS A 165 11.34 -12.03 -5.85
N ILE A 166 10.14 -12.01 -6.45
CA ILE A 166 9.16 -10.93 -6.19
C ILE A 166 8.70 -10.85 -4.73
N TYR A 167 8.82 -11.96 -3.98
CA TYR A 167 8.47 -12.05 -2.57
C TYR A 167 9.68 -12.00 -1.63
N ASP A 168 10.87 -11.65 -2.13
CA ASP A 168 12.06 -11.48 -1.29
C ASP A 168 12.01 -10.13 -0.56
N ARG A 169 12.37 -10.15 0.73
CA ARG A 169 12.38 -8.94 1.59
C ARG A 169 13.52 -7.98 1.24
N ASP A 170 14.49 -8.44 0.47
CA ASP A 170 15.62 -7.66 -0.03
C ASP A 170 15.54 -7.51 -1.56
N ILE A 171 14.38 -7.10 -2.06
CA ILE A 171 14.10 -7.00 -3.50
C ILE A 171 15.09 -6.08 -4.23
N PHE A 172 15.64 -5.06 -3.54
CA PHE A 172 16.59 -4.12 -4.10
C PHE A 172 17.87 -4.78 -4.63
N ASN A 173 18.36 -5.85 -3.99
CA ASN A 173 19.60 -6.51 -4.38
C ASN A 173 19.41 -7.60 -5.45
N VAL A 174 18.17 -7.87 -5.85
CA VAL A 174 17.81 -8.95 -6.80
C VAL A 174 17.07 -8.42 -8.03
N VAL A 175 16.98 -7.09 -8.19
CA VAL A 175 16.50 -6.51 -9.44
C VAL A 175 17.58 -6.50 -10.52
N GLU A 176 17.12 -6.59 -11.76
CA GLU A 176 17.96 -6.50 -12.93
C GLU A 176 18.58 -5.12 -13.10
N LYS A 177 19.78 -5.12 -13.68
CA LYS A 177 20.48 -3.88 -14.00
C LYS A 177 19.72 -3.09 -15.07
N ARG A 178 19.92 -1.78 -15.03
CA ARG A 178 19.27 -0.83 -15.94
C ARG A 178 19.42 -1.20 -17.43
N ASP A 179 20.59 -1.69 -17.83
CA ASP A 179 20.84 -2.08 -19.23
C ASP A 179 19.95 -3.24 -19.70
N VAL A 180 19.67 -4.20 -18.82
CA VAL A 180 18.76 -5.32 -19.12
C VAL A 180 17.35 -4.79 -19.34
N VAL A 181 16.89 -3.91 -18.44
CA VAL A 181 15.57 -3.28 -18.55
C VAL A 181 15.43 -2.46 -19.84
N MET A 182 16.46 -1.71 -20.24
CA MET A 182 16.48 -0.92 -21.47
C MET A 182 16.33 -1.79 -22.73
N ASN A 183 17.04 -2.92 -22.78
CA ASN A 183 17.03 -3.82 -23.93
C ASN A 183 15.69 -4.57 -24.08
N ASP A 184 15.01 -4.82 -22.95
CA ASP A 184 13.82 -5.69 -22.91
C ASP A 184 12.49 -4.94 -22.70
N ILE A 185 12.51 -3.61 -22.56
CA ILE A 185 11.30 -2.82 -22.25
C ILE A 185 10.13 -3.08 -23.22
N ASN A 186 10.43 -3.29 -24.50
CA ASN A 186 9.40 -3.53 -25.52
C ASN A 186 8.71 -4.89 -25.37
N ARG A 187 9.35 -5.84 -24.67
CA ARG A 187 8.84 -7.21 -24.43
C ARG A 187 7.90 -7.29 -23.23
N ILE A 188 7.89 -6.26 -22.37
CA ILE A 188 7.01 -6.21 -21.19
C ILE A 188 5.55 -6.23 -21.63
N ASN A 189 4.81 -7.27 -21.23
CA ASN A 189 3.37 -7.37 -21.38
C ASN A 189 2.69 -6.93 -20.08
N ILE A 190 1.77 -5.96 -20.17
CA ILE A 190 1.06 -5.45 -18.99
C ILE A 190 0.15 -6.55 -18.41
N ILE A 191 0.18 -6.71 -17.09
CA ILE A 191 -0.68 -7.64 -16.37
C ILE A 191 -2.04 -6.97 -16.16
N ASP A 192 -3.07 -7.52 -16.81
CA ASP A 192 -4.46 -7.08 -16.71
C ASP A 192 -5.15 -7.70 -15.48
N ASN A 193 -4.75 -7.24 -14.30
CA ASN A 193 -5.35 -7.64 -13.01
C ASN A 193 -5.54 -6.40 -12.14
N PHE A 194 -6.78 -5.91 -12.05
CA PHE A 194 -7.12 -4.63 -11.45
C PHE A 194 -8.20 -4.76 -10.37
N SER A 195 -8.25 -3.75 -9.50
CA SER A 195 -9.35 -3.53 -8.56
C SER A 195 -9.62 -2.04 -8.44
N THR A 196 -10.61 -1.67 -7.64
CA THR A 196 -11.01 -0.29 -7.41
C THR A 196 -10.79 0.10 -5.95
N THR A 197 -10.36 1.33 -5.72
CA THR A 197 -10.20 1.89 -4.37
C THR A 197 -11.55 2.05 -3.66
N ARG A 198 -11.52 2.11 -2.32
CA ARG A 198 -12.73 2.10 -1.47
C ARG A 198 -13.62 3.33 -1.61
N LEU A 199 -13.05 4.52 -1.80
CA LEU A 199 -13.82 5.77 -1.68
C LEU A 199 -14.30 6.27 -3.04
N HIS A 200 -13.40 6.34 -4.02
CA HIS A 200 -13.67 6.99 -5.30
C HIS A 200 -13.66 6.02 -6.50
N ASN A 201 -13.65 4.71 -6.26
CA ASN A 201 -13.59 3.67 -7.30
C ASN A 201 -12.48 3.88 -8.33
N GLN A 202 -11.34 4.43 -7.92
CA GLN A 202 -10.20 4.59 -8.81
C GLN A 202 -9.58 3.22 -9.04
N TYR A 203 -9.32 2.89 -10.31
CA TYR A 203 -8.68 1.63 -10.61
C TYR A 203 -7.21 1.63 -10.17
N TYR A 204 -6.74 0.54 -9.58
CA TYR A 204 -5.31 0.26 -9.34
C TYR A 204 -4.97 -1.19 -9.74
N SER A 205 -3.69 -1.45 -10.00
CA SER A 205 -3.22 -2.80 -10.37
C SER A 205 -2.98 -3.64 -9.13
N LYS A 206 -3.58 -4.83 -9.11
CA LYS A 206 -3.37 -5.83 -8.07
C LYS A 206 -2.07 -6.61 -8.26
N GLY A 207 -1.45 -6.53 -9.45
CA GLY A 207 -0.23 -7.25 -9.83
C GLY A 207 -0.45 -8.71 -10.23
N PRO A 208 0.64 -9.52 -10.32
CA PRO A 208 0.58 -10.93 -10.68
C PRO A 208 -0.38 -11.74 -9.80
N ASP A 209 -1.04 -12.75 -10.39
CA ASP A 209 -1.90 -13.65 -9.62
C ASP A 209 -1.09 -14.47 -8.62
N ILE A 210 -1.60 -14.60 -7.41
CA ILE A 210 -0.83 -15.24 -6.33
C ILE A 210 -0.56 -16.73 -6.62
N ASN A 211 -1.49 -17.45 -7.25
CA ASN A 211 -1.31 -18.87 -7.55
C ASN A 211 -0.25 -19.07 -8.64
N GLU A 212 0.00 -18.06 -9.47
CA GLU A 212 1.10 -18.07 -10.44
C GLU A 212 2.43 -17.84 -9.73
N VAL A 213 2.50 -16.84 -8.85
CA VAL A 213 3.71 -16.49 -8.08
C VAL A 213 4.17 -17.64 -7.18
N GLU A 214 3.24 -18.35 -6.53
CA GLU A 214 3.56 -19.51 -5.68
C GLU A 214 4.30 -20.62 -6.46
N ARG A 215 4.07 -20.74 -7.78
CA ARG A 215 4.76 -21.71 -8.65
C ARG A 215 6.24 -21.36 -8.86
N PHE A 216 6.58 -20.07 -8.88
CA PHE A 216 7.95 -19.60 -9.10
C PHE A 216 8.73 -19.42 -7.80
N THR A 217 8.07 -18.98 -6.74
CA THR A 217 8.72 -18.76 -5.44
C THR A 217 8.88 -20.05 -4.64
N SER A 218 8.14 -21.11 -4.99
CA SER A 218 8.05 -22.35 -4.21
C SER A 218 7.65 -22.12 -2.74
N ARG A 219 6.92 -21.04 -2.48
CA ARG A 219 6.41 -20.64 -1.15
C ARG A 219 4.91 -20.50 -1.24
N ARG A 220 4.19 -20.95 -0.21
CA ARG A 220 2.78 -20.62 -0.05
C ARG A 220 2.67 -19.20 0.52
N ILE A 221 1.95 -18.32 -0.16
CA ILE A 221 1.78 -16.93 0.22
C ILE A 221 0.34 -16.74 0.70
N GLN A 222 0.19 -16.47 2.00
CA GLN A 222 -1.12 -16.18 2.58
C GLN A 222 -1.40 -14.67 2.48
N PRO A 223 -2.50 -14.27 1.82
CA PRO A 223 -2.89 -12.86 1.79
C PRO A 223 -3.13 -12.32 3.21
N ALA A 224 -2.51 -11.19 3.57
CA ALA A 224 -2.83 -10.50 4.82
C ALA A 224 -4.08 -9.63 4.68
N SER A 225 -4.97 -9.66 5.66
CA SER A 225 -5.97 -8.61 5.80
C SER A 225 -5.33 -7.30 6.25
N ILE A 226 -5.86 -6.18 5.76
CA ILE A 226 -5.38 -4.85 6.17
C ILE A 226 -6.04 -4.46 7.48
N ARG A 227 -5.22 -4.13 8.49
CA ARG A 227 -5.67 -3.51 9.74
C ARG A 227 -5.23 -2.06 9.79
N GLU A 228 -6.20 -1.15 9.83
CA GLU A 228 -5.91 0.29 9.92
C GLU A 228 -5.41 0.64 11.33
N ILE A 229 -4.28 1.36 11.43
CA ILE A 229 -3.72 1.88 12.67
C ILE A 229 -3.84 3.41 12.74
N ASN A 230 -3.60 3.99 13.92
CA ASN A 230 -3.90 5.39 14.20
C ASN A 230 -2.73 6.37 14.27
N ASN A 231 -1.58 5.94 13.78
CA ASN A 231 -0.37 6.75 13.75
C ASN A 231 0.40 6.41 12.47
N SER A 232 1.24 7.33 12.01
CA SER A 232 2.04 7.23 10.78
C SER A 232 3.23 6.25 10.90
N ALA A 233 3.16 5.25 11.78
CA ALA A 233 4.18 4.22 11.85
C ALA A 233 4.29 3.45 10.53
N VAL A 234 5.51 2.97 10.29
CA VAL A 234 5.85 2.10 9.18
C VAL A 234 4.90 0.89 9.14
N ALA A 235 4.39 0.58 7.95
CA ALA A 235 3.50 -0.56 7.76
C ALA A 235 4.20 -1.86 8.18
N ARG A 236 3.50 -2.73 8.91
CA ARG A 236 4.09 -3.95 9.49
C ARG A 236 3.21 -5.16 9.26
N ARG A 237 3.84 -6.25 8.82
CA ARG A 237 3.20 -7.58 8.72
C ARG A 237 3.21 -8.27 10.09
N GLU A 238 2.04 -8.72 10.54
CA GLU A 238 1.81 -9.57 11.72
C GLU A 238 1.04 -10.82 11.30
N GLU A 239 1.73 -11.95 11.08
CA GLU A 239 1.15 -13.24 10.66
C GLU A 239 0.13 -13.11 9.49
N ASN A 240 -1.15 -12.90 9.83
CA ASN A 240 -2.29 -12.83 8.91
C ASN A 240 -2.81 -11.41 8.65
N GLU A 241 -2.23 -10.40 9.29
CA GLU A 241 -2.63 -9.00 9.14
C GLU A 241 -1.45 -8.13 8.74
N THR A 242 -1.74 -7.06 8.00
CA THR A 242 -0.78 -5.97 7.80
C THR A 242 -1.35 -4.69 8.38
N GLN A 243 -0.64 -4.13 9.36
CA GLN A 243 -0.96 -2.85 9.97
C GLN A 243 -0.56 -1.71 9.03
N VAL A 244 -1.50 -0.82 8.72
CA VAL A 244 -1.29 0.28 7.78
C VAL A 244 -1.93 1.56 8.30
N TYR A 245 -1.22 2.68 8.24
CA TYR A 245 -1.80 4.00 8.43
C TYR A 245 -2.50 4.44 7.13
N ARG A 246 -3.84 4.45 7.13
CA ARG A 246 -4.70 4.75 5.98
C ARG A 246 -5.73 5.83 6.34
N PRO A 247 -5.31 7.06 6.67
CA PRO A 247 -6.26 8.12 6.97
C PRO A 247 -7.05 8.52 5.71
N THR A 248 -8.28 8.97 5.90
CA THR A 248 -9.04 9.62 4.83
C THR A 248 -8.51 11.03 4.64
N VAL A 249 -8.21 11.43 3.41
CA VAL A 249 -7.76 12.80 3.16
C VAL A 249 -8.95 13.73 3.00
N THR A 250 -8.97 14.80 3.79
CA THR A 250 -9.95 15.88 3.79
C THR A 250 -9.31 17.15 3.23
N ASN A 251 -10.12 18.06 2.70
CA ASN A 251 -9.65 19.31 2.08
C ASN A 251 -8.50 19.09 1.10
N PRO A 252 -8.68 18.23 0.06
CA PRO A 252 -7.68 18.09 -0.98
C PRO A 252 -7.44 19.46 -1.60
N GLN A 253 -6.19 19.93 -1.61
CA GLN A 253 -5.85 21.15 -2.35
C GLN A 253 -6.07 20.87 -3.84
N PRO A 254 -6.59 21.86 -4.60
CA PRO A 254 -6.91 21.62 -5.99
C PRO A 254 -5.65 21.19 -6.75
N ARG A 255 -5.82 20.17 -7.59
CA ARG A 255 -4.91 19.92 -8.70
C ARG A 255 -4.98 21.16 -9.59
N GLU A 256 -4.03 22.09 -9.49
CA GLU A 256 -3.81 23.05 -10.57
C GLU A 256 -3.24 22.28 -11.76
N PHE A 257 -4.10 21.49 -12.42
CA PHE A 257 -3.80 20.92 -13.71
C PHE A 257 -3.82 22.06 -14.70
N ARG A 258 -2.63 22.54 -15.10
CA ARG A 258 -2.52 23.12 -16.42
C ARG A 258 -2.79 21.96 -17.37
N ARG A 259 -3.97 21.91 -18.00
CA ARG A 259 -4.26 20.96 -19.10
C ARG A 259 -3.05 20.98 -20.02
N ILE A 260 -2.24 19.93 -19.99
CA ILE A 260 -1.29 19.71 -21.07
C ILE A 260 -2.15 19.19 -22.19
N ASP A 261 -2.37 20.03 -23.20
CA ASP A 261 -3.02 19.59 -24.42
C ASP A 261 -2.28 18.33 -24.91
N ASN A 262 -3.02 17.22 -25.02
CA ASN A 262 -2.56 15.87 -25.38
C ASN A 262 -1.84 15.78 -26.75
N ASN A 263 -1.54 16.91 -27.38
CA ASN A 263 -0.88 16.98 -28.67
C ASN A 263 0.65 17.03 -28.58
N ASN A 264 1.25 17.15 -27.38
CA ASN A 264 2.71 17.30 -27.24
C ASN A 264 3.38 16.44 -26.15
N VAL A 265 2.67 15.50 -25.50
CA VAL A 265 3.33 14.55 -24.59
C VAL A 265 3.90 13.40 -25.40
N GLY A 266 4.99 13.69 -26.11
CA GLY A 266 5.94 12.65 -26.48
C GLY A 266 6.53 12.02 -25.21
N PRO A 267 7.05 10.79 -25.28
CA PRO A 267 7.76 10.20 -24.17
C PRO A 267 8.85 11.17 -23.70
N VAL A 268 8.88 11.48 -22.40
CA VAL A 268 10.07 12.07 -21.78
C VAL A 268 11.14 10.99 -21.91
N THR A 269 12.06 11.22 -22.83
CA THR A 269 13.11 10.30 -23.28
C THR A 269 14.09 9.99 -22.16
#